data_AF-A0A3B9KVQ3-F1
#
_entry.id   AF-A0A3B9KVQ3-F1
#
_cell.length_a   1.000
_cell.length_b   1.000
_cell.length_c   1.000
_cell.angle_alpha   90.00
_cell.angle_beta   90.00
_cell.angle_gamma   90.00
#
_symmetry.space_group_name_H-M   'P 1'
#
loop_
_entity.id
_entity.type
_entity.pdbx_description
1 polymer ?
#
loop_
_entity_poly.entity_id
_entity_poly.type
_entity_poly.pdbx_seq_one_letter_code
_entity_poly.pdbx_strand_id
1 'polypeptide(L)'
;YKTGSAKVASDELYVGKKIQLPAYLAVLEASGYDPVAALYYSLSDRNKNGEQVLYGPKAMRGSMIRKLDNAVGSEPSPYTGVYESADGLNEKAGMLLPEEVFRAQTAYALAVASGAVREIKEGYVFPTGSEGGRNLICSYCEAKSICRHAKQSVRAKKTANSEDIYRIMKESTQTKNEEYDDAD
;
A
#
# COMPACT_ATOMS: atom_id res chain seq x y z
N TYR A 1 12.82 -6.69 -0.39
CA TYR A 1 13.41 -7.34 0.80
C TYR A 1 13.35 -6.41 2.00
N LYS A 2 13.04 -6.92 3.21
CA LYS A 2 13.07 -6.17 4.48
C LYS A 2 13.70 -7.04 5.58
N THR A 3 14.41 -6.41 6.52
CA THR A 3 15.07 -7.07 7.66
C THR A 3 14.22 -7.13 8.93
N GLY A 4 13.16 -6.32 9.00
CA GLY A 4 12.13 -6.40 10.04
C GLY A 4 10.83 -6.98 9.51
N SER A 5 9.76 -6.94 10.32
CA SER A 5 8.48 -7.54 9.97
C SER A 5 7.91 -6.96 8.67
N ALA A 6 7.63 -7.84 7.72
CA ALA A 6 7.08 -7.49 6.41
C ALA A 6 5.55 -7.36 6.49
N LYS A 7 5.04 -6.41 7.27
CA LYS A 7 3.60 -6.09 7.26
C LYS A 7 3.33 -4.99 6.25
N VAL A 8 2.35 -5.20 5.37
CA VAL A 8 1.75 -4.15 4.55
C VAL A 8 0.35 -3.93 5.09
N ALA A 9 -0.03 -2.68 5.33
CA ALA A 9 -1.36 -2.34 5.82
C ALA A 9 -1.87 -1.13 5.01
N SER A 10 -3.12 -1.21 4.55
CA SER A 10 -3.71 -0.18 3.69
C SER A 10 -3.85 1.17 4.40
N ASP A 11 -3.98 1.17 5.73
CA ASP A 11 -3.98 2.39 6.55
C ASP A 11 -2.65 3.15 6.48
N GLU A 12 -1.52 2.43 6.42
CA GLU A 12 -0.19 3.02 6.25
C GLU A 12 0.07 3.53 4.83
N LEU A 13 -0.56 2.95 3.81
CA LEU A 13 -0.55 3.51 2.46
C LEU A 13 -1.40 4.79 2.42
N TYR A 14 -2.61 4.73 2.98
CA TYR A 14 -3.56 5.85 3.04
C TYR A 14 -2.95 7.11 3.65
N VAL A 15 -2.18 6.99 4.74
CA VAL A 15 -1.51 8.15 5.35
C VAL A 15 -0.15 8.51 4.71
N GLY A 16 0.23 7.85 3.61
CA GLY A 16 1.48 8.11 2.89
C GLY A 16 2.75 7.56 3.54
N LYS A 17 2.64 6.68 4.53
CA LYS A 17 3.78 6.10 5.25
C LYS A 17 4.45 4.95 4.48
N LYS A 18 3.68 4.16 3.72
CA LYS A 18 4.17 2.99 2.96
C LYS A 18 3.85 3.08 1.47
N ILE A 19 4.38 4.09 0.80
CA ILE A 19 4.19 4.29 -0.65
C ILE A 19 5.21 3.55 -1.53
N GLN A 20 6.28 2.99 -0.96
CA GLN A 20 7.44 2.47 -1.71
C GLN A 20 7.06 1.43 -2.79
N LEU A 21 6.35 0.36 -2.42
CA LEU A 21 6.02 -0.71 -3.38
C LEU A 21 5.01 -0.24 -4.43
N PRO A 22 3.87 0.40 -4.07
CA PRO A 22 2.95 0.91 -5.08
C PRO A 22 3.60 1.91 -6.03
N ALA A 23 4.50 2.79 -5.55
CA ALA A 23 5.23 3.71 -6.43
C ALA A 23 6.13 2.97 -7.43
N TYR A 24 6.76 1.87 -7.03
CA TYR A 24 7.54 1.03 -7.96
C TYR A 24 6.65 0.33 -8.98
N LEU A 25 5.45 -0.12 -8.58
CA LEU A 25 4.49 -0.67 -9.54
C LEU A 25 4.10 0.37 -10.59
N ALA A 26 3.91 1.63 -10.19
CA ALA A 26 3.56 2.71 -11.10
C ALA A 26 4.62 2.92 -12.20
N VAL A 27 5.90 2.82 -11.82
CA VAL A 27 7.01 2.91 -12.78
C VAL A 27 7.00 1.72 -13.75
N LEU A 28 6.70 0.51 -13.25
CA LEU A 28 6.57 -0.67 -14.11
C LEU A 28 5.39 -0.53 -15.08
N GLU A 29 4.23 -0.07 -14.63
CA GLU A 29 3.06 0.21 -15.48
C GLU A 29 3.39 1.23 -16.56
N ALA A 30 4.01 2.35 -16.18
CA ALA A 30 4.44 3.39 -17.12
C ALA A 30 5.49 2.89 -18.13
N SER A 31 6.22 1.82 -17.79
CA SER A 31 7.20 1.17 -18.67
C SER A 31 6.58 0.07 -19.54
N GLY A 32 5.26 -0.06 -19.57
CA GLY A 32 4.54 -1.04 -20.38
C GLY A 32 4.43 -2.44 -19.77
N TYR A 33 4.77 -2.61 -18.49
CA TYR A 33 4.56 -3.86 -17.78
C TYR A 33 3.18 -3.93 -17.14
N ASP A 34 2.75 -5.15 -16.84
CA ASP A 34 1.46 -5.44 -16.20
C ASP A 34 1.71 -6.07 -14.82
N PRO A 35 1.84 -5.25 -13.75
CA PRO A 35 2.20 -5.76 -12.43
C PRO A 35 1.10 -6.60 -11.82
N VAL A 36 1.50 -7.73 -11.22
CA VAL A 36 0.58 -8.71 -10.62
C VAL A 36 0.65 -8.68 -9.09
N ALA A 37 1.76 -8.23 -8.53
CA ALA A 37 1.98 -8.22 -7.09
C ALA A 37 3.05 -7.21 -6.67
N ALA A 38 2.92 -6.70 -5.45
CA ALA A 38 3.94 -5.93 -4.74
C ALA A 38 4.27 -6.65 -3.43
N LEU A 39 5.45 -7.27 -3.36
CA LEU A 39 5.78 -8.21 -2.28
C LEU A 39 7.04 -7.80 -1.52
N TYR A 40 6.97 -7.90 -0.20
CA TYR A 40 8.13 -7.94 0.68
C TYR A 40 8.45 -9.39 1.05
N TYR A 41 9.73 -9.74 0.91
CA TYR A 41 10.33 -10.88 1.58
C TYR A 41 10.97 -10.44 2.90
N SER A 42 10.57 -11.06 4.02
CA SER A 42 11.14 -10.81 5.35
C SER A 42 12.33 -11.74 5.62
N LEU A 43 13.49 -11.15 5.93
CA LEU A 43 14.68 -11.93 6.30
C LEU A 43 14.64 -12.42 7.75
N SER A 44 13.88 -11.77 8.63
CA SER A 44 13.75 -12.12 10.06
C SER A 44 12.69 -13.19 10.31
N ASP A 45 11.68 -13.26 9.45
CA ASP A 45 10.49 -14.12 9.63
C ASP A 45 10.58 -15.38 8.78
N ARG A 46 11.79 -15.97 8.69
CA ARG A 46 12.01 -17.21 7.92
C ARG A 46 11.06 -18.31 8.39
N ASN A 47 9.96 -18.48 7.65
CA ASN A 47 8.97 -19.55 7.70
C ASN A 47 8.73 -20.13 9.11
N LYS A 48 8.57 -19.26 10.11
CA LYS A 48 8.24 -19.69 11.47
C LYS A 48 6.78 -20.09 11.44
N ASN A 49 6.47 -21.32 11.85
CA ASN A 49 5.11 -21.85 12.01
C ASN A 49 4.27 -21.96 10.71
N GLY A 50 4.90 -22.12 9.54
CA GLY A 50 4.16 -22.31 8.28
C GLY A 50 3.50 -21.05 7.73
N GLU A 51 3.93 -19.87 8.17
CA GLU A 51 3.50 -18.59 7.59
C GLU A 51 4.12 -18.35 6.21
N GLN A 52 3.36 -17.70 5.33
CA GLN A 52 3.81 -17.29 4.01
C GLN A 52 5.09 -16.43 4.08
N VAL A 53 6.03 -16.58 3.15
CA VAL A 53 7.29 -15.80 3.19
C VAL A 53 7.24 -14.49 2.39
N LEU A 54 6.22 -14.30 1.54
CA LEU A 54 5.98 -13.10 0.75
C LEU A 54 4.70 -12.41 1.19
N TYR A 55 4.82 -11.13 1.56
CA TYR A 55 3.73 -10.33 2.08
C TYR A 55 3.51 -9.07 1.25
N GLY A 56 2.25 -8.76 0.97
CA GLY A 56 1.85 -7.56 0.26
C GLY A 56 0.74 -7.81 -0.77
N PRO A 57 0.24 -6.73 -1.38
CA PRO A 57 -0.90 -6.77 -2.28
C PRO A 57 -0.61 -7.56 -3.55
N LYS A 58 -1.63 -8.29 -4.01
CA LYS A 58 -1.63 -9.15 -5.20
C LYS A 58 -2.94 -8.91 -5.96
N ALA A 59 -2.88 -8.81 -7.27
CA ALA A 59 -4.06 -8.74 -8.12
C ALA A 59 -4.69 -10.13 -8.26
N MET A 60 -6.00 -10.24 -8.09
CA MET A 60 -6.76 -11.49 -8.20
C MET A 60 -6.89 -11.93 -9.68
N ARG A 61 -5.78 -12.42 -10.24
CA ARG A 61 -5.67 -12.83 -11.65
C ARG A 61 -5.19 -14.26 -11.74
N GLY A 62 -6.14 -15.19 -11.86
CA GLY A 62 -5.96 -16.65 -11.80
C GLY A 62 -4.68 -17.17 -12.45
N SER A 63 -4.54 -16.97 -13.76
CA SER A 63 -3.39 -17.47 -14.53
C SER A 63 -2.06 -16.80 -14.18
N MET A 64 -2.09 -15.53 -13.78
CA MET A 64 -0.88 -14.77 -13.45
C MET A 64 -0.37 -15.09 -12.05
N ILE A 65 -1.28 -15.31 -11.09
CA ILE A 65 -0.92 -15.76 -9.74
C ILE A 65 -0.24 -17.13 -9.78
N ARG A 66 -0.70 -18.06 -10.62
CA ARG A 66 -0.03 -19.37 -10.78
C ARG A 66 1.35 -19.27 -11.44
N LYS A 67 1.58 -18.26 -12.30
CA LYS A 67 2.92 -17.98 -12.85
C LYS A 67 3.85 -17.38 -11.80
N LEU A 68 3.31 -16.59 -10.88
CA LEU A 68 4.04 -16.04 -9.74
C LEU A 68 4.36 -17.13 -8.69
N ASP A 69 3.42 -18.03 -8.46
CA ASP A 69 3.48 -19.05 -7.41
C ASP A 69 2.83 -20.36 -7.89
N ASN A 70 3.67 -21.31 -8.28
CA ASN A 70 3.23 -22.62 -8.77
C ASN A 70 2.80 -23.59 -7.65
N ALA A 71 2.98 -23.21 -6.38
CA ALA A 71 2.55 -24.00 -5.22
C ALA A 71 1.07 -23.75 -4.85
N VAL A 72 0.39 -22.83 -5.53
CA VAL A 72 -1.04 -22.55 -5.32
C VAL A 72 -1.86 -23.78 -5.69
N GLY A 73 -2.50 -24.36 -4.67
CA GLY A 73 -3.44 -25.48 -4.77
C GLY A 73 -4.59 -25.29 -3.79
N SER A 74 -5.16 -26.39 -3.29
CA SER A 74 -6.27 -26.34 -2.32
C SER A 74 -5.85 -25.80 -0.94
N GLU A 75 -4.56 -25.91 -0.60
CA GLU A 75 -4.00 -25.40 0.65
C GLU A 75 -3.26 -24.08 0.44
N PRO A 76 -3.18 -23.21 1.48
CA PRO A 76 -2.41 -21.96 1.41
C PRO A 76 -0.96 -22.18 1.01
N SER A 77 -0.54 -21.51 -0.06
CA SER A 77 0.86 -21.55 -0.49
C SER A 77 1.80 -21.02 0.60
N PRO A 78 2.93 -21.70 0.87
CA PRO A 78 3.95 -21.22 1.81
C PRO A 78 4.68 -19.96 1.30
N TYR A 79 4.48 -19.56 0.05
CA TYR A 79 5.10 -18.36 -0.50
C TYR A 79 4.18 -17.16 -0.39
N THR A 80 2.99 -17.24 -0.97
CA THR A 80 2.09 -16.09 -1.11
C THR A 80 0.88 -16.15 -0.17
N GLY A 81 0.63 -17.28 0.49
CA GLY A 81 -0.57 -17.53 1.30
C GLY A 81 -1.85 -17.75 0.48
N VAL A 82 -1.75 -17.68 -0.85
CA VAL A 82 -2.88 -17.86 -1.76
C VAL A 82 -3.21 -19.35 -1.89
N TYR A 83 -4.50 -19.66 -1.95
CA TYR A 83 -5.06 -20.98 -2.23
C TYR A 83 -6.26 -20.87 -3.14
N GLU A 84 -6.70 -22.01 -3.67
CA GLU A 84 -7.87 -22.14 -4.51
C GLU A 84 -8.97 -22.89 -3.78
N SER A 85 -10.19 -22.35 -3.83
CA SER A 85 -11.41 -22.99 -3.35
C SER A 85 -12.43 -23.11 -4.49
N ALA A 86 -13.62 -23.63 -4.20
CA ALA A 86 -14.73 -23.65 -5.16
C ALA A 86 -15.11 -22.25 -5.66
N ASP A 87 -14.86 -21.20 -4.86
CA ASP A 87 -15.17 -19.81 -5.19
C ASP A 87 -14.03 -19.08 -5.92
N GLY A 88 -12.93 -19.80 -6.23
CA GLY A 88 -11.75 -19.26 -6.91
C GLY A 88 -10.57 -19.00 -5.98
N LEU A 89 -9.73 -18.02 -6.32
CA LEU A 89 -8.53 -17.69 -5.55
C LEU A 89 -8.87 -16.97 -4.25
N ASN A 90 -8.25 -17.39 -3.15
CA ASN A 90 -8.47 -16.86 -1.81
C ASN A 90 -7.13 -16.68 -1.07
N GLU A 91 -7.11 -15.81 -0.05
CA GLU A 91 -5.95 -15.58 0.83
C GLU A 91 -6.43 -15.16 2.22
N LYS A 92 -5.90 -15.76 3.28
CA LYS A 92 -6.28 -15.42 4.67
C LYS A 92 -5.84 -14.01 5.11
N ALA A 93 -4.77 -13.48 4.51
CA ALA A 93 -4.21 -12.19 4.88
C ALA A 93 -4.96 -10.98 4.30
N GLY A 94 -5.93 -11.19 3.40
CA GLY A 94 -6.75 -10.12 2.80
C GLY A 94 -5.97 -9.17 1.89
N MET A 95 -4.88 -9.63 1.27
CA MET A 95 -4.02 -8.85 0.36
C MET A 95 -4.16 -9.30 -1.09
N LEU A 96 -5.01 -10.29 -1.37
CA LEU A 96 -5.48 -10.63 -2.70
C LEU A 96 -6.68 -9.74 -3.03
N LEU A 97 -6.51 -8.85 -4.00
CA LEU A 97 -7.42 -7.75 -4.27
C LEU A 97 -8.01 -7.85 -5.68
N PRO A 98 -9.25 -7.38 -5.90
CA PRO A 98 -9.76 -7.11 -7.25
C PRO A 98 -8.76 -6.25 -8.04
N GLU A 99 -8.70 -6.44 -9.36
CA GLU A 99 -7.69 -5.78 -10.20
C GLU A 99 -7.79 -4.25 -10.11
N GLU A 100 -9.00 -3.69 -10.17
CA GLU A 100 -9.20 -2.25 -10.05
C GLU A 100 -8.76 -1.70 -8.68
N VAL A 101 -8.97 -2.46 -7.60
CA VAL A 101 -8.56 -2.08 -6.24
C VAL A 101 -7.05 -2.14 -6.11
N PHE A 102 -6.40 -3.16 -6.69
CA PHE A 102 -4.95 -3.27 -6.74
C PHE A 102 -4.32 -2.09 -7.51
N ARG A 103 -4.83 -1.77 -8.71
CA ARG A 103 -4.33 -0.65 -9.52
C ARG A 103 -4.57 0.71 -8.85
N ALA A 104 -5.69 0.86 -8.14
CA ALA A 104 -5.97 2.08 -7.39
C ALA A 104 -4.92 2.39 -6.32
N GLN A 105 -4.28 1.39 -5.71
CA GLN A 105 -3.18 1.62 -4.76
C GLN A 105 -1.98 2.29 -5.43
N THR A 106 -1.66 1.88 -6.65
CA THR A 106 -0.57 2.45 -7.44
C THR A 106 -0.86 3.91 -7.78
N ALA A 107 -2.04 4.19 -8.32
CA ALA A 107 -2.46 5.55 -8.66
C ALA A 107 -2.52 6.46 -7.42
N TYR A 108 -3.04 5.94 -6.30
CA TYR A 108 -3.10 6.66 -5.04
C TYR A 108 -1.72 7.01 -4.50
N ALA A 109 -0.75 6.09 -4.56
CA ALA A 109 0.61 6.36 -4.13
C ALA A 109 1.27 7.50 -4.92
N LEU A 110 1.04 7.57 -6.23
CA LEU A 110 1.49 8.69 -7.07
C LEU A 110 0.79 10.00 -6.70
N ALA A 111 -0.52 9.97 -6.42
CA ALA A 111 -1.27 11.14 -5.99
C ALA A 111 -0.74 11.69 -4.65
N VAL A 112 -0.48 10.80 -3.68
CA VAL A 112 0.12 11.16 -2.39
C VAL A 112 1.51 11.76 -2.58
N ALA A 113 2.37 11.12 -3.39
CA ALA A 113 3.71 11.63 -3.67
C ALA A 113 3.67 13.00 -4.35
N SER A 114 2.75 13.21 -5.30
CA SER A 114 2.58 14.49 -6.00
C SER A 114 2.09 15.59 -5.05
N GLY A 115 1.16 15.27 -4.16
CA GLY A 115 0.70 16.18 -3.11
C GLY A 115 1.84 16.60 -2.18
N ALA A 116 2.65 15.64 -1.73
CA ALA A 116 3.81 15.92 -0.88
C ALA A 116 4.86 16.80 -1.59
N VAL A 117 5.15 16.53 -2.87
CA VAL A 117 6.08 17.36 -3.66
C VAL A 117 5.57 18.79 -3.80
N ARG A 118 4.26 18.96 -4.01
CA ARG A 118 3.63 20.29 -4.09
C ARG A 118 3.78 21.04 -2.77
N GLU A 119 3.42 20.43 -1.65
CA GLU A 119 3.57 21.02 -0.31
C GLU A 119 5.03 21.42 -0.01
N ILE A 120 5.99 20.56 -0.37
CA ILE A 120 7.43 20.86 -0.24
C ILE A 120 7.81 22.10 -1.06
N LYS A 121 7.35 22.19 -2.33
CA LYS A 121 7.62 23.34 -3.20
C LYS A 121 6.99 24.64 -2.68
N GLU A 122 5.83 24.53 -2.04
CA GLU A 122 5.13 25.66 -1.40
C GLU A 122 5.77 26.07 -0.06
N GLY A 123 6.81 25.37 0.40
CA GLY A 123 7.51 25.68 1.65
C GLY A 123 6.79 25.22 2.91
N TYR A 124 5.87 24.25 2.78
CA TYR A 124 5.18 23.68 3.93
C TYR A 124 6.14 22.80 4.75
N VAL A 125 6.55 23.31 5.92
CA VAL A 125 7.52 22.65 6.83
C VAL A 125 6.95 22.40 8.22
N PHE A 126 5.62 22.50 8.38
CA PHE A 126 5.00 22.38 9.69
C PHE A 126 5.05 20.93 10.21
N PRO A 127 5.51 20.69 11.45
CA PRO A 127 5.63 19.34 11.97
C PRO A 127 4.26 18.74 12.27
N THR A 128 3.91 17.64 11.58
CA THR A 128 2.63 16.92 11.72
C THR A 128 2.87 15.45 12.06
N GLY A 129 3.42 15.17 13.24
CA GLY A 129 3.65 13.79 13.69
C GLY A 129 2.34 12.99 13.76
N SER A 130 2.39 11.69 13.45
CA SER A 130 1.21 10.81 13.59
C SER A 130 1.09 10.25 15.00
N GLU A 131 -0.13 10.13 15.53
CA GLU A 131 -0.39 9.38 16.76
C GLU A 131 -0.46 7.88 16.48
N GLY A 132 0.09 7.05 17.39
CA GLY A 132 -0.22 5.62 17.40
C GLY A 132 0.84 4.69 18.02
N GLY A 133 0.49 4.07 19.15
CA GLY A 133 1.14 2.86 19.69
C GLY A 133 2.54 3.03 20.31
N ARG A 134 3.18 1.90 20.65
CA ARG A 134 4.48 1.81 21.34
C ARG A 134 5.67 2.43 20.58
N ASN A 135 5.47 2.87 19.33
CA ASN A 135 6.50 3.35 18.41
C ASN A 135 6.07 4.67 17.74
N LEU A 136 6.17 5.78 18.47
CA LEU A 136 5.93 7.11 17.91
C LEU A 136 6.98 7.43 16.85
N ILE A 137 6.58 8.02 15.71
CA ILE A 137 7.52 8.48 14.66
C ILE A 137 8.61 9.39 15.27
N CYS A 138 8.22 10.22 16.24
CA CYS A 138 9.12 11.11 16.98
C CYS A 138 10.24 10.36 17.72
N SER A 139 10.03 9.10 18.14
CA SER A 139 11.04 8.30 18.84
C SER A 139 12.24 7.98 17.95
N TYR A 140 12.02 7.86 16.64
CA TYR A 140 13.05 7.58 15.64
C TYR A 140 13.55 8.84 14.92
N CYS A 141 13.02 10.03 15.25
CA CYS A 141 13.39 11.27 14.59
C CYS A 141 14.63 11.90 15.25
N GLU A 142 15.71 12.05 14.49
CA GLU A 142 16.95 12.70 14.94
C GLU A 142 16.74 14.19 15.24
N ALA A 143 15.88 14.85 14.47
CA ALA A 143 15.52 16.26 14.62
C ALA A 143 14.54 16.54 15.78
N LYS A 144 14.21 15.55 16.62
CA LYS A 144 13.21 15.70 17.70
C LYS A 144 13.54 16.85 18.67
N SER A 145 14.82 17.13 18.92
CA SER A 145 15.27 18.19 19.84
C SER A 145 15.05 19.60 19.29
N ILE A 146 15.05 19.77 17.96
CA ILE A 146 14.87 21.06 17.29
C ILE A 146 13.43 21.29 16.82
N CYS A 147 12.66 20.22 16.60
CA CYS A 147 11.31 20.26 16.05
C CYS A 147 10.30 21.01 16.94
N ARG A 148 10.51 21.03 18.26
CA ARG A 148 9.63 21.67 19.28
C ARG A 148 8.14 21.32 19.15
N HIS A 149 7.81 20.21 18.50
CA HIS A 149 6.45 19.77 18.25
C HIS A 149 5.68 19.54 19.56
N ALA A 150 4.65 20.34 19.79
CA ALA A 150 3.74 20.17 20.91
C ALA A 150 2.76 19.03 20.62
N LYS A 151 2.41 18.24 21.64
CA LYS A 151 1.46 17.10 21.57
C LYS A 151 0.08 17.44 20.96
N GLN A 152 -0.24 18.71 20.74
CA GLN A 152 -1.54 19.18 20.24
C GLN A 152 -1.64 19.21 18.70
N SER A 153 -0.54 18.98 17.97
CA SER A 153 -0.50 19.07 16.49
C SER A 153 -0.38 17.70 15.81
N VAL A 154 -1.01 16.70 16.40
CA VAL A 154 -0.84 15.30 16.00
C VAL A 154 -1.88 14.90 14.94
N ARG A 155 -1.44 14.19 13.90
CA ARG A 155 -2.33 13.57 12.93
C ARG A 155 -2.99 12.35 13.57
N ALA A 156 -4.30 12.42 13.77
CA ALA A 156 -5.09 11.30 14.27
C ALA A 156 -4.94 10.08 13.36
N LYS A 157 -4.88 8.89 13.98
CA LYS A 157 -4.87 7.64 13.22
C LYS A 157 -6.20 7.52 12.47
N LYS A 158 -6.15 7.52 11.14
CA LYS A 158 -7.28 7.13 10.31
C LYS A 158 -7.17 5.63 10.02
N THR A 159 -8.26 4.90 10.23
CA THR A 159 -8.40 3.54 9.74
C THR A 159 -8.90 3.63 8.31
N ALA A 160 -8.17 3.02 7.38
CA ALA A 160 -8.57 2.93 5.98
C ALA A 160 -8.20 1.53 5.45
N ASN A 161 -9.06 0.98 4.60
CA ASN A 161 -8.81 -0.27 3.90
C ASN A 161 -8.53 -0.01 2.40
N SER A 162 -8.30 -1.07 1.62
CA SER A 162 -8.02 -0.95 0.19
C SER A 162 -9.22 -0.40 -0.61
N GLU A 163 -10.44 -0.68 -0.17
CA GLU A 163 -11.66 -0.16 -0.80
C GLU A 163 -11.83 1.35 -0.59
N ASP A 164 -11.43 1.87 0.57
CA ASP A 164 -11.43 3.32 0.82
C ASP A 164 -10.52 4.05 -0.17
N ILE A 165 -9.34 3.48 -0.45
CA ILE A 165 -8.40 4.01 -1.44
C ILE A 165 -9.03 3.97 -2.84
N TYR A 166 -9.63 2.83 -3.22
CA TYR A 166 -10.29 2.68 -4.51
C TYR A 166 -11.41 3.71 -4.71
N ARG A 167 -12.29 3.89 -3.71
CA ARG A 167 -13.37 4.88 -3.74
C ARG A 167 -12.85 6.30 -3.97
N ILE A 168 -11.83 6.73 -3.24
CA ILE A 168 -11.22 8.06 -3.41
C ILE A 168 -10.68 8.25 -4.83
N MET A 169 -10.02 7.22 -5.37
CA MET A 169 -9.47 7.29 -6.73
C MET A 169 -10.58 7.33 -7.78
N LYS A 170 -11.69 6.63 -7.57
CA LYS A 170 -12.85 6.66 -8.46
C LYS A 170 -13.54 8.02 -8.45
N GLU A 171 -13.84 8.56 -7.27
CA GLU A 171 -14.49 9.86 -7.09
C GLU A 171 -13.64 10.98 -7.71
N SER A 172 -12.34 11.00 -7.44
CA SER A 172 -11.43 12.01 -8.02
C SER A 172 -11.27 11.94 -9.55
N THR A 173 -11.56 10.78 -10.16
CA THR A 173 -11.57 10.64 -11.61
C THR A 173 -12.88 11.14 -12.21
N GLN A 174 -14.02 10.92 -11.53
CA GLN A 174 -15.33 11.40 -11.97
C GLN A 174 -15.41 12.93 -11.94
N THR A 175 -14.96 13.57 -10.86
CA THR A 175 -14.94 15.04 -10.76
C THR A 175 -14.12 15.70 -11.86
N LYS A 176 -13.01 15.08 -12.28
CA LYS A 176 -12.21 15.61 -13.40
C LYS A 176 -12.95 15.56 -14.73
N ASN A 177 -13.72 14.50 -14.99
CA ASN A 177 -14.45 14.39 -16.26
C ASN A 177 -15.60 15.40 -16.32
N GLU A 178 -16.28 15.65 -15.20
CA GLU A 178 -17.34 16.67 -15.11
C GLU A 178 -16.78 18.10 -15.32
N GLU A 179 -15.61 18.43 -14.79
CA GLU A 179 -14.95 19.74 -15.03
C GLU A 179 -14.53 19.95 -16.50
N TYR A 180 -14.34 18.89 -17.29
CA TYR A 180 -14.03 19.00 -18.72
C TYR A 180 -15.29 19.05 -19.60
N ASP A 181 -16.39 18.41 -19.18
CA ASP A 181 -17.66 18.43 -19.93
C ASP A 181 -18.41 19.78 -19.78
N ASP A 182 -18.12 20.58 -18.75
CA ASP A 182 -18.66 21.93 -18.54
C ASP A 182 -17.81 23.05 -19.21
N ALA A 183 -16.73 22.69 -19.91
CA ALA A 183 -15.79 23.62 -20.55
C ALA A 183 -15.95 23.76 -22.08
N ASP A 184 -16.95 23.09 -22.67
CA ASP A 184 -17.35 23.18 -24.09
C ASP A 184 -18.65 23.99 -24.29
#